data_AF-A0A9X4D9A5-F1
#
_entry.id   AF-A0A9X4D9A5-F1
#
_cell.length_a   1.000
_cell.length_b   1.000
_cell.length_c   1.000
_cell.angle_alpha   90.00
_cell.angle_beta   90.00
_cell.angle_gamma   90.00
#
_symmetry.space_group_name_H-M   'P 1'
#
loop_
_entity.id
_entity.type
_entity.pdbx_description
1 polymer ?
#
loop_
_entity_poly.entity_id
_entity_poly.type
_entity_poly.pdbx_seq_one_letter_code
_entity_poly.pdbx_strand_id
1 'polypeptide(L)'
;MSEPTDIDNDDDEAFAEATLTQAIENQIESGDPAAAKATFNKLTLVGYEREDILNLMAHVLAFEIDNMLVEDREFDREWYENALRALPELPPEMDQGEDE
;
A
#
# COMPACT_ATOMS: atom_id res chain seq x y z
N MET A 1 0.59 -33.60 23.87
CA MET A 1 1.36 -32.81 22.90
C MET A 1 0.56 -31.54 22.73
N SER A 2 1.10 -30.41 23.17
CA SER A 2 0.41 -29.12 23.03
C SER A 2 0.58 -28.67 21.59
N GLU A 3 -0.53 -28.43 20.90
CA GLU A 3 -0.56 -27.73 19.62
C GLU A 3 0.00 -26.31 19.83
N PRO A 4 1.00 -25.85 19.04
CA PRO A 4 1.43 -24.47 19.07
C PRO A 4 0.44 -23.64 18.25
N THR A 5 -0.45 -22.98 18.99
CA THR A 5 -1.06 -21.66 18.76
C THR A 5 -0.82 -20.97 17.41
N ASP A 6 -1.89 -20.84 16.63
CA ASP A 6 -2.14 -19.84 15.56
C ASP A 6 -2.15 -18.39 16.12
N ILE A 7 -1.10 -17.93 16.81
CA ILE A 7 -1.03 -16.58 17.40
C ILE A 7 -0.01 -15.69 16.68
N ASP A 8 0.89 -16.24 15.85
CA ASP A 8 1.97 -15.45 15.24
C ASP A 8 1.56 -14.70 13.96
N ASN A 9 0.55 -15.16 13.20
CA ASN A 9 0.24 -14.57 11.88
C ASN A 9 -0.49 -13.21 11.94
N ASP A 10 -1.47 -13.05 12.83
CA ASP A 10 -2.27 -11.80 12.91
C ASP A 10 -1.44 -10.61 13.41
N ASP A 11 -0.51 -10.86 14.34
CA ASP A 11 0.39 -9.83 14.87
C ASP A 11 1.42 -9.37 13.82
N ASP A 12 1.89 -10.29 12.97
CA ASP A 12 2.82 -9.98 11.87
C ASP A 12 2.16 -9.16 10.75
N GLU A 13 0.91 -9.47 10.40
CA GLU A 13 0.14 -8.73 9.39
C GLU A 13 -0.16 -7.30 9.85
N ALA A 14 -0.64 -7.13 11.09
CA ALA A 14 -0.88 -5.81 11.67
C ALA A 14 0.41 -4.98 11.76
N PHE A 15 1.55 -5.63 12.03
CA PHE A 15 2.86 -4.96 12.04
C PHE A 15 3.28 -4.50 10.63
N ALA A 16 3.06 -5.34 9.61
CA ALA A 16 3.34 -4.99 8.22
C ALA A 16 2.49 -3.80 7.77
N GLU A 17 1.19 -3.82 8.03
CA GLU A 17 0.28 -2.72 7.71
C GLU A 17 0.73 -1.40 8.35
N ALA A 18 1.02 -1.41 9.66
CA ALA A 18 1.49 -0.21 10.37
C ALA A 18 2.80 0.33 9.77
N THR A 19 3.71 -0.56 9.38
CA THR A 19 4.99 -0.19 8.76
C THR A 19 4.79 0.44 7.38
N LEU A 20 3.89 -0.11 6.57
CA LEU A 20 3.55 0.40 5.24
C LEU A 20 2.88 1.76 5.33
N THR A 21 1.91 1.92 6.23
CA THR A 21 1.26 3.20 6.51
C THR A 21 2.28 4.25 6.94
N GLN A 22 3.19 3.92 7.86
CA GLN A 22 4.25 4.83 8.26
C GLN A 22 5.17 5.21 7.09
N ALA A 23 5.47 4.27 6.20
CA ALA A 23 6.27 4.54 5.00
C ALA A 23 5.55 5.54 4.07
N ILE A 24 4.24 5.39 3.86
CA ILE A 24 3.43 6.34 3.09
C ILE A 24 3.46 7.74 3.71
N GLU A 25 3.31 7.84 5.03
CA GLU A 25 3.40 9.14 5.70
C GLU A 25 4.76 9.82 5.47
N ASN A 26 5.85 9.04 5.56
CA ASN A 26 7.20 9.53 5.28
C ASN A 26 7.37 9.98 3.82
N GLN A 27 6.75 9.28 2.86
CA GLN A 27 6.75 9.68 1.44
C GLN A 27 5.98 10.99 1.22
N ILE A 28 4.85 11.17 1.89
CA ILE A 28 4.05 12.41 1.80
C ILE A 28 4.79 13.59 2.44
N GLU A 29 5.43 13.37 3.59
CA GLU A 29 6.22 14.38 4.30
C GLU A 29 7.45 14.80 3.48
N SER A 30 8.20 13.83 2.97
CA SER A 30 9.38 14.07 2.13
C SER A 30 9.05 14.62 0.75
N GLY A 31 7.85 14.32 0.23
CA GLY A 31 7.45 14.63 -1.13
C GLY A 31 8.08 13.73 -2.19
N ASP A 32 8.59 12.56 -1.80
CA ASP A 32 9.17 11.54 -2.68
C ASP A 32 8.46 10.18 -2.50
N PRO A 33 7.79 9.64 -3.53
CA PRO A 33 7.62 10.25 -4.84
C PRO A 33 6.65 11.44 -4.80
N ALA A 34 6.81 12.38 -5.74
CA ALA A 34 5.89 13.52 -5.87
C ALA A 34 4.42 13.07 -6.06
N ALA A 35 4.22 11.87 -6.62
CA ALA A 35 2.92 11.21 -6.73
C ALA A 35 2.23 11.02 -5.38
N ALA A 36 2.95 10.63 -4.32
CA ALA A 36 2.38 10.33 -3.01
C ALA A 36 1.67 11.57 -2.42
N LYS A 37 2.38 12.70 -2.39
CA LYS A 37 1.81 13.96 -1.90
C LYS A 37 0.69 14.48 -2.80
N ALA A 38 0.81 14.35 -4.11
CA ALA A 38 -0.23 14.76 -5.05
C ALA A 38 -1.52 13.95 -4.87
N THR A 39 -1.41 12.63 -4.74
CA THR A 39 -2.54 11.72 -4.49
C THR A 39 -3.20 12.01 -3.15
N PHE A 40 -2.43 12.16 -2.08
CA PHE A 40 -2.96 12.50 -0.77
C PHE A 40 -3.79 13.80 -0.81
N ASN A 41 -3.23 14.86 -1.41
CA ASN A 41 -3.93 16.14 -1.56
C ASN A 41 -5.19 16.02 -2.42
N LYS A 42 -5.12 15.27 -3.52
CA LYS A 42 -6.26 15.03 -4.42
C LYS A 42 -7.41 14.36 -3.67
N LEU A 43 -7.13 13.27 -2.95
CA LEU A 43 -8.14 12.51 -2.22
C LEU A 43 -8.71 13.27 -1.02
N THR A 44 -7.87 14.06 -0.33
CA THR A 44 -8.33 14.98 0.71
C THR A 44 -9.33 16.00 0.14
N LEU A 45 -9.04 16.55 -1.06
CA LEU A 45 -9.90 17.55 -1.70
C LEU A 45 -11.27 16.99 -2.11
N VAL A 46 -11.33 15.70 -2.51
CA VAL A 46 -12.60 15.04 -2.85
C VAL A 46 -13.33 14.49 -1.61
N GLY A 47 -12.77 14.64 -0.42
CA GLY A 47 -13.46 14.40 0.86
C GLY A 47 -13.22 13.04 1.49
N TYR A 48 -12.15 12.32 1.11
CA TYR A 48 -11.76 11.09 1.82
C TYR A 48 -11.10 11.44 3.15
N GLU A 49 -11.34 10.60 4.17
CA GLU A 49 -10.69 10.72 5.46
C GLU A 49 -9.20 10.38 5.35
N ARG A 50 -8.38 10.98 6.22
CA ARG A 50 -6.92 10.78 6.19
C ARG A 50 -6.56 9.29 6.28
N GLU A 51 -7.20 8.57 7.19
CA GLU A 51 -6.93 7.16 7.45
C GLU A 51 -7.22 6.30 6.21
N ASP A 52 -8.38 6.50 5.57
CA ASP A 52 -8.76 5.79 4.34
C ASP A 52 -7.76 6.05 3.20
N ILE A 53 -7.28 7.28 3.07
CA ILE A 53 -6.28 7.64 2.06
C ILE A 53 -4.96 6.89 2.30
N LEU A 54 -4.49 6.91 3.55
CA LEU A 54 -3.25 6.24 3.93
C LEU A 54 -3.35 4.74 3.71
N ASN A 55 -4.49 4.14 4.06
CA ASN A 55 -4.75 2.72 3.83
C ASN A 55 -4.74 2.39 2.34
N LEU A 56 -5.46 3.13 1.49
CA LEU A 56 -5.44 2.91 0.04
C LEU A 56 -4.03 3.01 -0.55
N MET A 57 -3.26 4.00 -0.13
CA MET A 57 -1.88 4.17 -0.58
C MET A 57 -0.96 3.06 -0.06
N ALA A 58 -1.17 2.58 1.17
CA ALA A 58 -0.43 1.47 1.76
C ALA A 58 -0.71 0.16 1.04
N HIS A 59 -1.95 -0.09 0.60
CA HIS A 59 -2.30 -1.26 -0.21
C HIS A 59 -1.57 -1.26 -1.57
N VAL A 60 -1.50 -0.10 -2.24
CA VAL A 60 -0.71 0.05 -3.48
C VAL A 60 0.76 -0.30 -3.24
N LEU A 61 1.34 0.17 -2.13
CA LEU A 61 2.72 -0.12 -1.77
C LEU A 61 2.93 -1.61 -1.43
N ALA A 62 2.00 -2.21 -0.69
CA ALA A 62 2.03 -3.62 -0.32
C ALA A 62 2.06 -4.50 -1.56
N PHE A 63 1.18 -4.24 -2.52
CA PHE A 63 1.10 -4.99 -3.77
C PHE A 63 2.39 -4.91 -4.59
N GLU A 64 3.00 -3.73 -4.68
CA GLU A 64 4.28 -3.59 -5.37
C GLU A 64 5.41 -4.33 -4.66
N ILE A 65 5.46 -4.29 -3.33
CA ILE A 65 6.45 -5.05 -2.55
C ILE A 65 6.23 -6.55 -2.72
N ASP A 66 4.99 -7.03 -2.72
CA ASP A 66 4.67 -8.44 -2.94
C ASP A 66 5.14 -8.90 -4.33
N ASN A 67 4.77 -8.17 -5.39
CA ASN A 67 5.22 -8.48 -6.75
C ASN A 67 6.75 -8.43 -6.88
N MET A 68 7.41 -7.44 -6.26
CA MET A 68 8.87 -7.33 -6.24
C MET A 68 9.50 -8.61 -5.65
N LEU A 69 8.94 -9.14 -4.57
CA LEU A 69 9.40 -10.35 -3.91
C LEU A 69 9.07 -11.63 -4.69
N VAL A 70 7.85 -11.74 -5.23
CA VAL A 70 7.38 -12.89 -6.01
C VAL A 70 8.15 -13.03 -7.33
N GLU A 71 8.40 -11.92 -8.01
CA GLU A 71 9.10 -11.90 -9.31
C GLU A 71 10.64 -11.81 -9.18
N ASP A 72 11.17 -11.70 -7.96
CA ASP A 72 12.60 -11.49 -7.66
C ASP A 72 13.19 -10.33 -8.50
N ARG A 73 12.49 -9.19 -8.47
CA ARG A 73 12.84 -7.99 -9.25
C ARG A 73 13.13 -6.78 -8.36
N GLU A 74 13.59 -5.70 -8.98
CA GLU A 74 13.68 -4.40 -8.32
C GLU A 74 12.31 -3.73 -8.21
N PHE A 75 12.15 -2.83 -7.24
CA PHE A 75 10.94 -2.03 -7.04
C PHE A 75 10.65 -1.16 -8.27
N ASP A 76 9.46 -1.32 -8.85
CA ASP A 76 8.99 -0.57 -10.00
C ASP A 76 8.35 0.74 -9.55
N ARG A 77 9.20 1.77 -9.54
CA ARG A 77 8.78 3.14 -9.20
C ARG A 77 7.79 3.72 -10.20
N GLU A 78 7.92 3.39 -11.49
CA GLU A 78 7.05 3.95 -12.52
C GLU A 78 5.63 3.40 -12.37
N TRP A 79 5.50 2.08 -12.19
CA TRP A 79 4.23 1.44 -11.88
C TRP A 79 3.63 2.00 -10.59
N TYR A 80 4.41 2.04 -9.51
CA TYR A 80 3.94 2.53 -8.20
C TYR A 80 3.39 3.96 -8.27
N GLU A 81 4.11 4.87 -8.94
CA GLU A 81 3.65 6.24 -9.09
C GLU A 81 2.37 6.36 -9.94
N ASN A 82 2.22 5.53 -10.97
CA ASN A 82 1.02 5.50 -11.79
C ASN A 82 -0.17 4.95 -11.00
N ALA A 83 0.03 3.88 -10.24
CA ALA A 83 -0.96 3.28 -9.36
C ALA A 83 -1.45 4.27 -8.29
N LEU A 84 -0.54 4.99 -7.62
CA LEU A 84 -0.91 6.03 -6.68
C LEU A 84 -1.79 7.11 -7.32
N ARG A 85 -1.51 7.51 -8.58
CA ARG A 85 -2.31 8.53 -9.27
C ARG A 85 -3.70 8.04 -9.66
N ALA A 86 -3.89 6.73 -9.84
CA ALA A 86 -5.16 6.11 -10.18
C ALA A 86 -6.18 6.11 -9.02
N LEU A 87 -5.71 6.11 -7.76
CA LEU A 87 -6.58 6.12 -6.58
C LEU A 87 -7.66 7.22 -6.64
N PRO A 88 -8.91 6.95 -6.21
CA PRO A 88 -9.31 5.83 -5.36
C PRO A 88 -9.58 4.53 -6.13
N GLU A 89 -9.61 4.58 -7.46
CA GLU A 89 -9.74 3.38 -8.29
C GLU A 89 -8.42 2.61 -8.26
N LEU A 90 -8.48 1.34 -7.81
CA LEU A 90 -7.32 0.47 -7.83
C LEU A 90 -6.99 0.09 -9.28
N PRO A 91 -5.70 0.04 -9.67
CA PRO A 91 -5.25 -0.58 -10.90
C PRO A 91 -5.90 -1.95 -11.11
N PRO A 92 -6.30 -2.29 -12.36
CA PRO A 92 -6.96 -3.56 -12.66
C PRO A 92 -6.09 -4.78 -12.29
N GLU A 93 -4.78 -4.62 -12.20
CA GLU A 93 -3.85 -5.65 -11.73
C GLU A 93 -4.03 -5.99 -10.24
N MET A 94 -4.47 -5.02 -9.42
CA MET A 94 -4.76 -5.23 -8.00
C MET A 94 -6.19 -5.73 -7.73
N ASP A 95 -7.12 -5.43 -8.63
CA ASP A 95 -8.53 -5.87 -8.56
C ASP A 95 -8.71 -7.37 -8.91
N GLN A 96 -7.68 -8.01 -9.48
CA GLN A 96 -7.71 -9.42 -9.87
C GLN A 96 -7.49 -10.41 -8.71
N GLY A 97 -7.45 -9.93 -7.45
CA GLY A 97 -7.12 -10.73 -6.26
C GLY A 97 -8.29 -11.42 -5.54
N GLU A 98 -9.54 -11.31 -6.02
CA GLU A 98 -10.70 -11.96 -5.37
C GLU A 98 -11.19 -13.26 -6.04
N ASP A 99 -10.56 -13.71 -7.13
CA ASP A 99 -10.95 -14.92 -7.86
C ASP A 99 -9.91 -16.05 -7.70
N GLU A 100 -9.75 -16.63 -6.50
CA GLU A 100 -9.20 -18.00 -6.32
C GLU A 100 -9.63 -18.68 -5.00
#